data_AF-A0A0N4U830-F1
#
_entry.id   AF-A0A0N4U830-F1
#
_cell.length_a   1.000
_cell.length_b   1.000
_cell.length_c   1.000
_cell.angle_alpha   90.00
_cell.angle_beta   90.00
_cell.angle_gamma   90.00
#
_symmetry.space_group_name_H-M   'P 1'
#
loop_
_entity.id
_entity.type
_entity.pdbx_description
1 polymer ?
#
loop_
_entity_poly.entity_id
_entity_poly.type
_entity_poly.pdbx_seq_one_letter_code
_entity_poly.pdbx_strand_id
1 'polypeptide(L)'
;MRLKLKFFVPFWILVFLFVLETFAICFTHSLTARLALCDTVLLVIILSCQGFECGERLPVVLRMSGLIAFEGLIFVNLTHAVQMIIERHDEGVHLKIFRSLPFLFGDIPKDFKIDDFKREITEKFTTTTCDHMHVYRRWPGNAFDVFLTITYRCDMKKEGWIETAQCNIVQIQKEVGLQCFIYFSQL
;
A
#
# COMPACT_ATOMS: atom_id res chain seq x y z
N MET A 1 43.56 5.61 10.66
CA MET A 1 42.78 5.72 9.41
C MET A 1 41.74 6.82 9.60
N ARG A 2 42.01 8.04 9.10
CA ARG A 2 41.08 9.19 9.24
C ARG A 2 40.10 9.12 8.08
N LEU A 3 38.89 8.62 8.32
CA LEU A 3 37.79 8.70 7.35
C LEU A 3 37.58 10.17 6.98
N LYS A 4 37.80 10.51 5.70
CA LYS A 4 37.65 11.87 5.20
C LYS A 4 36.18 12.24 5.25
N LEU A 5 35.84 13.20 6.12
CA LEU A 5 34.52 13.81 6.34
C LEU A 5 33.83 14.39 5.07
N LYS A 6 34.44 14.25 3.87
CA LYS A 6 33.97 14.90 2.64
C LYS A 6 32.64 14.35 2.09
N PHE A 7 32.19 13.18 2.54
CA PHE A 7 30.88 12.64 2.14
C PHE A 7 29.69 13.13 2.98
N PHE A 8 29.93 13.92 4.04
CA PHE A 8 28.88 14.25 5.01
C PHE A 8 27.82 15.21 4.42
N VAL A 9 28.24 16.26 3.71
CA VAL A 9 27.32 17.30 3.21
C VAL A 9 26.21 16.76 2.28
N PRO A 10 26.50 16.01 1.19
CA PRO A 10 25.44 15.53 0.31
C PRO A 10 24.46 14.56 1.00
N PHE A 11 24.95 13.76 1.95
CA PHE A 11 24.09 12.88 2.74
C PHE A 11 23.08 13.67 3.58
N TRP A 12 23.53 14.72 4.29
CA TRP A 12 22.61 15.54 5.09
C TRP A 12 21.64 16.36 4.25
N ILE A 13 22.05 16.82 3.06
CA ILE A 13 21.13 17.46 2.12
C ILE A 13 20.01 16.47 1.75
N LEU A 14 20.33 15.20 1.52
CA LEU A 14 19.32 14.19 1.19
C LEU A 14 18.42 13.83 2.36
N VAL A 15 18.96 13.69 3.57
CA VAL A 15 18.15 13.48 4.78
C VAL A 15 17.20 14.67 4.97
N PHE A 16 17.67 15.89 4.76
CA PHE A 16 16.84 17.09 4.85
C PHE A 16 15.74 17.13 3.78
N LEU A 17 16.07 16.80 2.52
CA LEU A 17 15.08 16.68 1.45
C LEU A 17 14.03 15.61 1.76
N PHE A 18 14.44 14.44 2.25
CA PHE A 18 13.54 13.37 2.68
C PHE A 18 12.58 13.82 3.79
N VAL A 19 13.08 14.55 4.79
CA VAL A 19 12.23 15.11 5.86
C VAL A 19 11.24 16.12 5.31
N LEU A 20 11.66 17.01 4.41
CA LEU A 20 10.76 17.98 3.78
C LEU A 20 9.69 17.32 2.91
N GLU A 21 10.05 16.29 2.14
CA GLU A 21 9.11 15.51 1.33
C GLU A 21 8.14 14.72 2.20
N THR A 22 8.62 14.12 3.29
CA THR A 22 7.77 13.42 4.27
C THR A 22 6.73 14.38 4.85
N PHE A 23 7.18 15.57 5.27
CA PHE A 23 6.31 16.62 5.76
C PHE A 23 5.31 17.04 4.67
N ALA A 24 5.78 17.32 3.45
CA ALA A 24 4.90 17.68 2.33
C ALA A 24 3.83 16.60 2.07
N ILE A 25 4.17 15.31 2.11
CA ILE A 25 3.18 14.22 1.96
C ILE A 25 2.18 14.22 3.10
N CYS A 26 2.64 14.35 4.35
CA CYS A 26 1.78 14.40 5.53
C CYS A 26 0.73 15.53 5.43
N PHE A 27 1.06 16.65 4.76
CA PHE A 27 0.15 17.79 4.65
C PHE A 27 -0.60 17.91 3.32
N THR A 28 -0.06 17.41 2.21
CA THR A 28 -0.63 17.69 0.87
C THR A 28 -1.32 16.51 0.22
N HIS A 29 -1.27 15.29 0.79
CA HIS A 29 -1.84 14.06 0.20
C HIS A 29 -1.47 13.84 -1.29
N SER A 30 -0.43 14.53 -1.78
CA SER A 30 -0.10 14.63 -3.19
C SER A 30 0.65 13.37 -3.62
N LEU A 31 0.14 12.70 -4.66
CA LEU A 31 0.76 11.50 -5.20
C LEU A 31 2.17 11.78 -5.74
N THR A 32 2.40 12.96 -6.31
CA THR A 32 3.71 13.38 -6.81
C THR A 32 4.75 13.48 -5.69
N ALA A 33 4.33 13.92 -4.50
CA ALA A 33 5.22 14.00 -3.35
C ALA A 33 5.65 12.60 -2.88
N ARG A 34 4.75 11.61 -2.94
CA ARG A 34 5.07 10.21 -2.63
C ARG A 34 6.14 9.66 -3.57
N LEU A 35 6.05 9.93 -4.87
CA LEU A 35 7.04 9.46 -5.84
C LEU A 35 8.42 10.07 -5.60
N ALA A 36 8.49 11.38 -5.33
CA ALA A 36 9.75 12.05 -4.99
C ALA A 36 10.40 11.45 -3.74
N LEU A 37 9.59 11.15 -2.71
CA LEU A 37 10.06 10.49 -1.49
C LEU A 37 10.63 9.09 -1.75
N CYS A 38 10.10 8.37 -2.74
CA CYS A 38 10.66 7.08 -3.16
C CYS A 38 12.06 7.23 -3.73
N ASP A 39 12.24 8.19 -4.63
CA ASP A 39 13.51 8.45 -5.30
C ASP A 39 14.57 8.91 -4.28
N THR A 40 14.22 9.76 -3.31
CA THR A 40 15.13 10.17 -2.23
C THR A 40 15.47 9.02 -1.29
N VAL A 41 14.52 8.17 -0.90
CA VAL A 41 14.80 6.97 -0.08
C VAL A 41 15.77 6.05 -0.80
N LEU A 42 15.53 5.77 -2.10
CA LEU A 42 16.44 4.95 -2.90
C LEU A 42 17.84 5.58 -2.94
N LEU A 43 17.93 6.90 -3.19
CA LEU A 43 19.22 7.58 -3.27
C LEU A 43 19.97 7.53 -1.93
N VAL A 44 19.27 7.69 -0.80
CA VAL A 44 19.84 7.56 0.55
C VAL A 44 20.33 6.13 0.81
N ILE A 45 19.56 5.10 0.40
CA ILE A 45 19.99 3.70 0.51
C ILE A 45 21.23 3.45 -0.36
N ILE A 46 21.25 3.91 -1.61
CA ILE A 46 22.38 3.71 -2.52
C ILE A 46 23.64 4.41 -1.99
N LEU A 47 23.52 5.66 -1.53
CA LEU A 47 24.64 6.43 -1.03
C LEU A 47 25.16 5.92 0.31
N SER A 48 24.27 5.50 1.22
CA SER A 48 24.70 4.83 2.44
C SER A 48 25.49 3.55 2.11
N CYS A 49 25.06 2.77 1.11
CA CYS A 49 25.80 1.59 0.66
C CYS A 49 27.18 1.89 0.04
N GLN A 50 27.43 3.10 -0.49
CA GLN A 50 28.73 3.48 -1.03
C GLN A 50 29.74 3.88 0.06
N GLY A 51 29.26 4.36 1.21
CA GLY A 51 30.11 4.87 2.30
C GLY A 51 30.60 3.81 3.29
N PHE A 52 29.97 2.63 3.34
CA PHE A 52 30.36 1.59 4.28
C PHE A 52 31.44 0.68 3.70
N GLU A 53 32.64 0.76 4.26
CA GLU A 53 33.61 -0.34 4.25
C GLU A 53 33.05 -1.48 5.15
N CYS A 54 32.06 -2.19 4.64
CA CYS A 54 31.53 -3.37 5.31
C CYS A 54 31.98 -4.62 4.56
N GLY A 55 32.19 -5.72 5.29
CA GLY A 55 32.75 -6.96 4.76
C GLY A 55 32.07 -7.41 3.47
N GLU A 56 32.81 -8.10 2.60
CA GLU A 56 32.54 -8.35 1.17
C GLU A 56 31.09 -8.70 0.77
N ARG A 57 30.27 -9.21 1.68
CA ARG A 57 28.89 -9.66 1.41
C ARG A 57 27.79 -8.66 1.77
N LEU A 58 28.00 -7.78 2.75
CA LEU A 58 26.93 -6.89 3.25
C LEU A 58 26.47 -5.84 2.20
N PRO A 59 27.37 -5.23 1.39
CA PRO A 59 26.96 -4.26 0.37
C PRO A 59 26.01 -4.87 -0.67
N VAL A 60 26.16 -6.15 -0.99
CA VAL A 60 25.29 -6.85 -1.95
C VAL A 60 23.89 -6.99 -1.37
N VAL A 61 23.77 -7.45 -0.12
CA VAL A 61 22.46 -7.62 0.55
C VAL A 61 21.72 -6.29 0.62
N LEU A 62 22.40 -5.20 1.03
CA LEU A 62 21.77 -3.88 1.14
C LEU A 62 21.34 -3.32 -0.22
N ARG A 63 22.12 -3.53 -1.28
CA ARG A 63 21.72 -3.15 -2.64
C ARG A 63 20.50 -3.93 -3.12
N MET A 64 20.47 -5.24 -2.88
CA MET A 64 19.33 -6.08 -3.25
C MET A 64 18.08 -5.70 -2.45
N SER A 65 18.20 -5.45 -1.14
CA SER A 65 17.06 -4.98 -0.35
C SER A 65 16.57 -3.61 -0.79
N GLY A 66 17.49 -2.69 -1.15
CA GLY A 66 17.15 -1.39 -1.71
C GLY A 66 16.39 -1.49 -3.04
N LEU A 67 16.82 -2.38 -3.94
CA LEU A 67 16.14 -2.65 -5.21
C LEU A 67 14.75 -3.25 -4.99
N ILE A 68 14.62 -4.25 -4.12
CA ILE A 68 13.33 -4.88 -3.80
C ILE A 68 12.37 -3.86 -3.17
N ALA A 69 12.85 -3.05 -2.23
CA ALA A 69 12.06 -1.99 -1.62
C ALA A 69 11.60 -0.97 -2.66
N PHE A 70 12.48 -0.57 -3.59
CA PHE A 70 12.14 0.34 -4.67
C PHE A 70 11.10 -0.24 -5.64
N GLU A 71 11.27 -1.49 -6.06
CA GLU A 71 10.31 -2.17 -6.93
C GLU A 71 8.92 -2.25 -6.27
N GLY A 72 8.86 -2.65 -5.00
CA GLY A 72 7.60 -2.67 -4.23
C GLY A 72 6.96 -1.29 -4.10
N LEU A 73 7.77 -0.24 -3.96
CA LEU A 73 7.30 1.12 -3.79
C LEU A 73 6.81 1.75 -5.10
N ILE A 74 7.51 1.51 -6.22
CA ILE A 74 7.05 1.86 -7.57
C ILE A 74 5.75 1.14 -7.88
N PHE A 75 5.63 -0.13 -7.51
CA PHE A 75 4.40 -0.90 -7.70
C PHE A 75 3.22 -0.27 -6.93
N VAL A 76 3.39 0.07 -5.65
CA VAL A 76 2.35 0.74 -4.84
C VAL A 76 1.97 2.11 -5.40
N ASN A 77 2.96 2.91 -5.84
CA ASN A 77 2.68 4.21 -6.44
C ASN A 77 1.94 4.07 -7.77
N LEU A 78 2.31 3.08 -8.59
CA LEU A 78 1.64 2.81 -9.86
C LEU A 78 0.20 2.36 -9.64
N THR A 79 -0.05 1.44 -8.69
CA THR A 79 -1.42 0.97 -8.39
C THR A 79 -2.30 2.10 -7.84
N HIS A 80 -1.76 2.99 -7.00
CA HIS A 80 -2.50 4.17 -6.57
C HIS A 80 -2.73 5.20 -7.69
N ALA A 81 -1.73 5.45 -8.54
CA ALA A 81 -1.88 6.35 -9.69
C ALA A 81 -2.99 5.87 -10.62
N VAL A 82 -2.96 4.57 -10.93
CA VAL A 82 -4.00 3.85 -11.65
C VAL A 82 -5.36 4.04 -10.98
N GLN A 83 -5.43 3.79 -9.67
CA GLN A 83 -6.69 3.87 -8.94
C GLN A 83 -7.30 5.27 -9.06
N MET A 84 -6.50 6.33 -8.88
CA MET A 84 -6.98 7.71 -9.04
C MET A 84 -7.40 8.03 -10.49
N ILE A 85 -6.72 7.46 -11.50
CA ILE A 85 -7.12 7.61 -12.90
C ILE A 85 -8.46 6.91 -13.14
N ILE A 86 -8.67 5.74 -12.55
CA ILE A 86 -9.93 4.98 -12.65
C ILE A 86 -11.06 5.69 -11.90
N GLU A 87 -10.85 6.15 -10.66
CA GLU A 87 -11.87 6.84 -9.87
C GLU A 87 -12.31 8.17 -10.50
N ARG A 88 -11.37 8.94 -11.08
CA ARG A 88 -11.73 10.13 -11.87
C ARG A 88 -12.42 9.78 -13.20
N HIS A 89 -12.26 8.55 -13.70
CA HIS A 89 -12.85 8.13 -14.98
C HIS A 89 -14.37 7.95 -14.88
N ASP A 90 -14.85 7.50 -13.72
CA ASP A 90 -16.29 7.38 -13.44
C ASP A 90 -17.03 8.74 -13.53
N GLU A 91 -16.32 9.87 -13.47
CA GLU A 91 -16.87 11.21 -13.71
C GLU A 91 -16.88 11.65 -15.20
N GLY A 92 -16.48 10.78 -16.16
CA GLY A 92 -16.91 10.90 -17.56
C GLY A 92 -15.88 11.28 -18.64
N VAL A 93 -14.57 11.07 -18.46
CA VAL A 93 -13.57 11.42 -19.50
C VAL A 93 -12.93 10.20 -20.17
N HIS A 94 -13.32 9.91 -21.40
CA HIS A 94 -12.86 8.81 -22.26
C HIS A 94 -11.32 8.62 -22.40
N LEU A 95 -10.72 7.68 -21.67
CA LEU A 95 -9.45 7.05 -22.07
C LEU A 95 -9.70 5.59 -22.48
N LYS A 96 -10.15 5.40 -23.73
CA LYS A 96 -10.36 4.08 -24.38
C LYS A 96 -9.13 3.15 -24.30
N ILE A 97 -7.92 3.72 -24.17
CA ILE A 97 -6.65 2.97 -24.14
C ILE A 97 -6.56 2.03 -22.93
N PHE A 98 -7.12 2.38 -21.77
CA PHE A 98 -7.02 1.52 -20.59
C PHE A 98 -7.96 0.32 -20.66
N ARG A 99 -9.14 0.48 -21.30
CA ARG A 99 -10.05 -0.64 -21.59
C ARG A 99 -9.44 -1.72 -22.49
N SER A 100 -8.44 -1.35 -23.31
CA SER A 100 -7.73 -2.31 -24.17
C SER A 100 -6.57 -3.05 -23.49
N LEU A 101 -6.23 -2.72 -22.23
CA LEU A 101 -5.21 -3.40 -21.45
C LEU A 101 -5.85 -4.19 -20.28
N PRO A 102 -6.69 -5.22 -20.55
CA PRO A 102 -7.41 -5.96 -19.53
C PRO A 102 -6.49 -6.70 -18.54
N PHE A 103 -5.19 -6.85 -18.87
CA PHE A 103 -4.22 -7.46 -17.97
C PHE A 103 -3.85 -6.58 -16.78
N LEU A 104 -4.02 -5.25 -16.86
CA LEU A 104 -3.72 -4.36 -15.74
C LEU A 104 -4.93 -4.14 -14.83
N PHE A 105 -6.14 -4.14 -15.39
CA PHE A 105 -7.36 -3.78 -14.68
C PHE A 105 -8.40 -4.86 -14.94
N GLY A 106 -8.54 -5.78 -13.99
CA GLY A 106 -9.64 -6.72 -14.03
C GLY A 106 -10.96 -5.96 -13.97
N ASP A 107 -11.78 -6.05 -15.02
CA ASP A 107 -13.13 -5.51 -14.97
C ASP A 107 -13.91 -6.22 -13.83
N ILE A 108 -14.48 -5.43 -12.93
CA ILE A 108 -15.48 -5.89 -11.96
C ILE A 108 -16.65 -6.50 -12.76
N PRO A 109 -17.22 -7.64 -12.35
CA PRO A 109 -18.40 -8.20 -13.00
C PRO A 109 -19.50 -7.12 -13.07
N LYS A 110 -20.11 -6.92 -14.24
CA LYS A 110 -21.06 -5.82 -14.47
C LYS A 110 -22.23 -5.78 -13.48
N ASP A 111 -22.57 -6.92 -12.90
CA ASP A 111 -23.68 -7.09 -11.96
C ASP A 111 -23.24 -7.11 -10.48
N PHE A 112 -21.94 -6.96 -10.20
CA PHE A 112 -21.44 -6.95 -8.83
C PHE A 112 -21.70 -5.61 -8.17
N LYS A 113 -22.66 -5.59 -7.25
CA LYS A 113 -23.08 -4.38 -6.52
C LYS A 113 -22.22 -4.17 -5.28
N ILE A 114 -21.17 -3.36 -5.44
CA ILE A 114 -20.19 -3.07 -4.39
C ILE A 114 -20.86 -2.59 -3.10
N ASP A 115 -21.81 -1.66 -3.19
CA ASP A 115 -22.47 -1.08 -2.01
C ASP A 115 -23.36 -2.08 -1.27
N ASP A 116 -24.03 -2.97 -2.01
CA ASP A 116 -24.83 -4.03 -1.41
C ASP A 116 -23.93 -5.03 -0.66
N PHE A 117 -22.78 -5.38 -1.25
CA PHE A 117 -21.80 -6.26 -0.59
C PHE A 117 -21.19 -5.60 0.65
N LYS A 118 -20.80 -4.32 0.58
CA LYS A 118 -20.31 -3.56 1.75
C LYS A 118 -21.34 -3.52 2.87
N ARG A 119 -22.62 -3.29 2.52
CA ARG A 119 -23.74 -3.26 3.45
C ARG A 119 -23.95 -4.64 4.09
N GLU A 120 -23.95 -5.72 3.31
CA GLU A 120 -24.08 -7.09 3.81
C GLU A 120 -22.98 -7.42 4.83
N ILE A 121 -21.72 -7.10 4.55
CA ILE A 121 -20.60 -7.31 5.49
C ILE A 121 -20.81 -6.52 6.78
N THR A 122 -21.21 -5.24 6.67
CA THR A 122 -21.41 -4.35 7.81
C THR A 122 -22.61 -4.79 8.68
N GLU A 123 -23.69 -5.28 8.05
CA GLU A 123 -24.87 -5.82 8.74
C GLU A 123 -24.57 -7.15 9.44
N LYS A 124 -23.79 -8.03 8.78
CA LYS A 124 -23.41 -9.34 9.32
C LYS A 124 -22.44 -9.23 10.49
N PHE A 125 -21.49 -8.30 10.39
CA PHE A 125 -20.47 -8.07 11.40
C PHE A 125 -20.59 -6.63 11.92
N THR A 126 -21.50 -6.42 12.87
CA THR A 126 -21.87 -5.09 13.41
C THR A 126 -20.72 -4.29 14.03
N THR A 127 -19.59 -4.95 14.31
CA THR A 127 -18.36 -4.32 14.81
C THR A 127 -17.37 -3.98 13.70
N THR A 128 -17.74 -4.15 12.43
CA THR A 128 -16.85 -3.89 11.29
C THR A 128 -17.46 -2.92 10.29
N THR A 129 -16.60 -2.19 9.58
CA THR A 129 -16.96 -1.45 8.37
C THR A 129 -16.06 -1.89 7.22
N CYS A 130 -16.63 -2.09 6.03
CA CYS A 130 -15.86 -2.32 4.81
C CYS A 130 -15.61 -0.97 4.12
N ASP A 131 -14.44 -0.39 4.38
CA ASP A 131 -14.14 0.97 3.91
C ASP A 131 -13.76 0.94 2.43
N HIS A 132 -12.94 -0.05 2.04
CA HIS A 132 -12.38 -0.14 0.70
C HIS A 132 -12.30 -1.59 0.19
N MET A 133 -12.35 -1.77 -1.13
CA MET A 133 -12.34 -3.08 -1.77
C MET A 133 -11.65 -2.99 -3.13
N HIS A 134 -10.72 -3.91 -3.38
CA HIS A 134 -10.12 -4.11 -4.70
C HIS A 134 -10.62 -5.43 -5.28
N VAL A 135 -11.06 -5.41 -6.54
CA VAL A 135 -11.47 -6.62 -7.27
C VAL A 135 -10.51 -6.80 -8.44
N TYR A 136 -9.94 -7.99 -8.56
CA TYR A 136 -9.03 -8.36 -9.64
C TYR A 136 -9.56 -9.59 -10.36
N ARG A 137 -9.55 -9.57 -11.68
CA ARG A 137 -9.89 -10.77 -12.46
C ARG A 137 -8.68 -11.69 -12.53
N ARG A 138 -8.85 -12.97 -12.15
CA ARG A 138 -7.81 -13.99 -12.36
C ARG A 138 -7.72 -14.32 -13.85
N TRP A 139 -6.57 -14.04 -14.45
CA TRP A 139 -6.29 -14.41 -15.84
C TRP A 139 -5.44 -15.70 -15.92
N PRO A 140 -5.72 -16.61 -16.86
CA PRO A 140 -6.88 -16.63 -17.76
C PRO A 140 -8.11 -17.22 -17.04
N GLY A 141 -9.25 -16.52 -17.06
CA GLY A 141 -10.47 -17.05 -16.42
C GLY A 141 -11.60 -16.04 -16.24
N ASN A 142 -12.70 -16.54 -15.67
CA ASN A 142 -13.85 -15.74 -15.22
C ASN A 142 -13.94 -15.65 -13.68
N ALA A 143 -12.91 -16.12 -12.98
CA ALA A 143 -12.79 -15.96 -11.54
C ALA A 143 -12.22 -14.58 -11.21
N PHE A 144 -12.53 -14.08 -10.02
CA PHE A 144 -11.99 -12.84 -9.49
C PHE A 144 -11.50 -13.05 -8.06
N ASP A 145 -10.46 -12.30 -7.69
CA ASP A 145 -10.00 -12.11 -6.33
C ASP A 145 -10.52 -10.79 -5.80
N VAL A 146 -10.88 -10.78 -4.53
CA VAL A 146 -11.29 -9.56 -3.85
C VAL A 146 -10.40 -9.36 -2.63
N PHE A 147 -9.81 -8.18 -2.53
CA PHE A 147 -9.11 -7.73 -1.33
C PHE A 147 -9.98 -6.71 -0.63
N LEU A 148 -10.28 -6.97 0.63
CA LEU A 148 -11.14 -6.11 1.44
C LEU A 148 -10.30 -5.38 2.48
N THR A 149 -10.50 -4.07 2.59
CA THR A 149 -10.06 -3.28 3.74
C THR A 149 -11.22 -3.17 4.71
N ILE A 150 -11.08 -3.84 5.85
CA ILE A 150 -12.11 -3.87 6.89
C ILE A 150 -11.55 -3.16 8.12
N THR A 151 -12.29 -2.19 8.65
CA THR A 151 -12.00 -1.63 9.97
C THR A 151 -12.81 -2.37 11.00
N TYR A 152 -12.13 -3.06 11.91
CA TYR A 152 -12.71 -3.74 13.06
C TYR A 152 -12.66 -2.82 14.29
N ARG A 153 -13.82 -2.57 14.89
CA ARG A 153 -13.99 -1.72 16.07
C ARG A 153 -14.08 -2.59 17.33
N CYS A 154 -13.16 -2.37 18.26
CA CYS A 154 -13.16 -3.05 19.56
C CYS A 154 -12.78 -2.12 20.70
N ASP A 155 -13.17 -2.49 21.93
CA ASP A 155 -12.71 -1.80 23.13
C ASP A 155 -11.37 -2.38 23.57
N MET A 156 -10.27 -1.67 23.26
CA MET A 156 -8.92 -2.06 23.65
C MET A 156 -8.65 -1.91 25.17
N LYS A 157 -9.59 -1.37 25.95
CA LYS A 157 -9.47 -1.31 27.42
C LYS A 157 -9.93 -2.60 28.09
N LYS A 158 -10.66 -3.46 27.38
CA LYS A 158 -11.14 -4.74 27.90
C LYS A 158 -9.99 -5.73 27.99
N GLU A 159 -9.87 -6.45 29.12
CA GLU A 159 -8.91 -7.53 29.25
C GLU A 159 -9.20 -8.64 28.20
N GLY A 160 -8.15 -9.15 27.54
CA GLY A 160 -8.29 -10.16 26.49
C GLY A 160 -8.86 -9.65 25.16
N TRP A 161 -8.81 -8.33 24.90
CA TRP A 161 -9.34 -7.77 23.66
C TRP A 161 -8.60 -8.26 22.41
N ILE A 162 -7.29 -8.52 22.51
CA ILE A 162 -6.46 -8.97 21.38
C ILE A 162 -6.92 -10.35 20.92
N GLU A 163 -7.06 -11.29 21.86
CA GLU A 163 -7.50 -12.66 21.60
C GLU A 163 -8.92 -12.67 21.04
N THR A 164 -9.80 -11.85 21.62
CA THR A 164 -11.17 -11.68 21.12
C THR A 164 -11.17 -11.15 19.69
N ALA A 165 -10.38 -10.12 19.42
CA ALA A 165 -10.29 -9.50 18.11
C ALA A 165 -9.69 -10.45 17.06
N GLN A 166 -8.65 -11.20 17.42
CA GLN A 166 -8.06 -12.23 16.56
C GLN A 166 -9.07 -13.35 16.22
N CYS A 167 -9.82 -13.85 17.22
CA CYS A 167 -10.87 -14.84 17.00
C CYS A 167 -11.95 -14.32 16.03
N ASN A 168 -12.40 -13.07 16.22
CA ASN A 168 -13.40 -12.45 15.36
C ASN A 168 -12.85 -12.24 13.94
N ILE A 169 -11.59 -11.83 13.80
CA ILE A 169 -10.91 -11.68 12.51
C ILE A 169 -10.88 -12.99 11.74
N VAL A 170 -10.48 -14.09 12.40
CA VAL A 170 -10.44 -15.41 11.77
C VAL A 170 -11.84 -15.85 11.36
N GLN A 171 -12.86 -15.56 12.19
CA GLN A 171 -14.25 -15.83 11.84
C GLN A 171 -14.71 -15.04 10.62
N ILE A 172 -14.44 -13.72 10.57
CA ILE A 172 -14.76 -12.87 9.42
C ILE A 172 -14.09 -13.42 8.16
N GLN A 173 -12.78 -13.71 8.20
CA GLN A 173 -12.05 -14.26 7.05
C GLN A 173 -12.66 -15.58 6.56
N LYS A 174 -13.03 -16.47 7.49
CA LYS A 174 -13.64 -17.76 7.17
C LYS A 174 -15.03 -17.61 6.54
N GLU A 175 -15.85 -16.71 7.06
CA GLU A 175 -17.23 -16.51 6.60
C GLU A 175 -17.33 -15.72 5.30
N VAL A 176 -16.44 -14.73 5.11
CA VAL A 176 -16.37 -13.96 3.87
C VAL A 176 -15.72 -14.78 2.76
N GLY A 177 -14.82 -15.70 3.11
CA GLY A 177 -14.12 -16.56 2.13
C GLY A 177 -13.14 -15.81 1.24
N LEU A 178 -12.75 -14.59 1.62
CA LEU A 178 -11.87 -13.69 0.88
C LEU A 178 -10.70 -13.21 1.76
N GLN A 179 -9.61 -12.80 1.11
CA GLN A 179 -8.45 -12.26 1.80
C GLN A 179 -8.73 -10.82 2.27
N CYS A 180 -8.72 -10.61 3.58
CA CYS A 180 -9.05 -9.33 4.20
C CYS A 180 -7.82 -8.70 4.87
N PHE A 181 -7.58 -7.42 4.60
CA PHE A 181 -6.72 -6.56 5.40
C PHE A 181 -7.56 -5.91 6.48
N ILE A 182 -7.22 -6.13 7.74
CA ILE A 182 -8.03 -5.68 8.87
C ILE A 182 -7.26 -4.66 9.69
N TYR A 183 -7.87 -3.50 9.87
CA TYR A 183 -7.36 -2.41 10.70
C TYR A 183 -8.15 -2.36 12.00
N PHE A 184 -7.47 -2.07 13.10
CA PHE A 184 -8.11 -1.92 14.41
C PHE A 184 -8.45 -0.45 14.67
N SER A 185 -9.69 -0.20 15.07
CA SER A 185 -10.12 1.10 15.59
C SER A 185 -10.69 0.91 16.99
N GLN A 186 -10.46 1.89 17.85
CA GLN A 186 -11.08 1.94 19.16
C GLN A 186 -12.58 2.26 19.01
N LEU A 187 -13.43 1.59 19.80
CA LEU A 187 -14.84 1.93 19.99
C LEU A 187 -15.04 3.23 20.77
#